data_AF-A0A7S1QDF5-F1
#
_entry.id   AF-A0A7S1QDF5-F1
#
_cell.length_a   1.000
_cell.length_b   1.000
_cell.length_c   1.000
_cell.angle_alpha   90.00
_cell.angle_beta   90.00
_cell.angle_gamma   90.00
#
_symmetry.space_group_name_H-M   'P 1'
#
loop_
_entity.id
_entity.type
_entity.pdbx_description
1 polymer ?
#
loop_
_entity_poly.entity_id
_entity_poly.type
_entity_poly.pdbx_seq_one_letter_code
_entity_poly.pdbx_strand_id
1 'polypeptide(L)'
;GDAESVATLRQLTGAAAGGTGGAGGVSGMATGDSAAQRLAVAIDDVLATAGFEFDLNQQKRLLRIAAYAKGFMPTYDSHEFVARCKRIRALRALREADVGMLMTMHQLECIPIDRVARRLTEQHRYRLAFELCKALGGRQDVVVTAWCKAKMHSMLSAEGAVDGNGRPHDNEDPALAKQLDERINQTLLQIMTRAPGLNYIGIADEAQKCRRDHLFMKLLEQEPSVANRVDALKHYGFMEQALAQAVDSGDAGLVYNCLIHLSNLP
;
A
#
# COMPACT_ATOMS: atom_id res chain seq x y z
N GLY A 1 -6.32 -16.18 -7.32
CA GLY A 1 -5.99 -15.69 -5.99
C GLY A 1 -6.12 -14.19 -5.85
N ASP A 2 -5.00 -13.44 -5.90
CA ASP A 2 -4.96 -12.03 -5.49
C ASP A 2 -5.91 -11.08 -6.24
N ALA A 3 -6.33 -11.41 -7.46
CA ALA A 3 -7.31 -10.61 -8.21
C ALA A 3 -8.73 -10.77 -7.65
N GLU A 4 -9.10 -11.98 -7.22
CA GLU A 4 -10.43 -12.28 -6.65
C GLU A 4 -10.54 -11.78 -5.22
N SER A 5 -9.49 -11.94 -4.41
CA SER A 5 -9.41 -11.39 -3.05
C SER A 5 -9.52 -9.85 -3.05
N VAL A 6 -8.84 -9.19 -3.99
CA VAL A 6 -8.92 -7.72 -4.17
C VAL A 6 -10.26 -7.30 -4.79
N ALA A 7 -10.81 -8.08 -5.72
CA ALA A 7 -12.13 -7.80 -6.29
C ALA A 7 -13.23 -7.91 -5.23
N THR A 8 -13.16 -8.89 -4.32
CA THR A 8 -14.10 -9.03 -3.21
C THR A 8 -13.97 -7.87 -2.22
N LEU A 9 -12.75 -7.41 -1.92
CA LEU A 9 -12.55 -6.18 -1.13
C LEU A 9 -13.20 -4.95 -1.79
N ARG A 10 -12.99 -4.75 -3.10
CA ARG A 10 -13.53 -3.60 -3.85
C ARG A 10 -15.05 -3.66 -4.04
N GLN A 11 -15.61 -4.79 -4.45
CA GLN A 11 -17.06 -4.95 -4.64
C GLN A 11 -17.85 -4.69 -3.34
N LEU A 12 -17.25 -5.01 -2.19
CA LEU A 12 -17.89 -4.79 -0.90
C LEU A 12 -17.72 -3.36 -0.36
N THR A 13 -16.80 -2.54 -0.90
CA THR A 13 -16.77 -1.09 -0.61
C THR A 13 -17.94 -0.35 -1.27
N GLY A 14 -18.37 -0.77 -2.47
CA GLY A 14 -19.52 -0.17 -3.17
C GLY A 14 -20.88 -0.54 -2.56
N ALA A 15 -21.03 -1.77 -2.05
CA ALA A 15 -22.33 -2.25 -1.54
C ALA A 15 -22.81 -1.57 -0.24
N ALA A 16 -21.93 -0.88 0.49
CA ALA A 16 -22.30 -0.17 1.72
C ALA A 16 -22.85 1.26 1.48
N ALA A 17 -22.72 1.80 0.25
CA ALA A 17 -23.10 3.17 -0.08
C ALA A 17 -24.52 3.31 -0.68
N GLY A 18 -25.22 2.20 -0.96
CA GLY A 18 -26.48 2.18 -1.71
C GLY A 18 -27.76 2.08 -0.88
N GLY A 19 -27.84 2.76 0.27
CA GLY A 19 -29.08 2.85 1.06
C GLY A 19 -29.83 4.15 0.74
N THR A 20 -30.63 4.17 -0.32
CA THR A 20 -31.50 5.30 -0.65
C THR A 20 -32.57 5.47 0.42
N GLY A 21 -32.57 6.66 1.04
CA GLY A 21 -33.50 7.05 2.09
C GLY A 21 -34.95 7.11 1.59
N GLY A 22 -35.81 6.34 2.24
CA GLY A 22 -37.25 6.53 2.23
C GLY A 22 -37.65 7.14 3.57
N ALA A 23 -37.91 8.45 3.58
CA ALA A 23 -38.46 9.16 4.72
C ALA A 23 -39.95 8.77 4.89
N GLY A 24 -40.28 8.26 6.07
CA GLY A 24 -41.66 8.01 6.50
C GLY A 24 -41.70 8.12 8.02
N GLY A 25 -42.04 9.31 8.51
CA GLY A 25 -42.13 9.57 9.95
C GLY A 25 -43.33 8.90 10.58
N VAL A 26 -43.19 8.48 11.83
CA VAL A 26 -44.28 8.47 12.82
C VAL A 26 -43.69 8.54 14.23
N SER A 27 -44.31 9.44 15.00
CA SER A 27 -44.05 9.78 16.39
C SER A 27 -44.33 8.62 17.35
N GLY A 28 -43.50 8.48 18.40
CA GLY A 28 -43.65 7.47 19.45
C GLY A 28 -42.61 7.64 20.58
N MET A 29 -42.57 8.82 21.21
CA MET A 29 -41.66 9.15 22.30
C MET A 29 -42.17 8.61 23.65
N ALA A 30 -41.58 7.50 24.14
CA ALA A 30 -41.36 7.19 25.57
C ALA A 30 -40.97 5.71 25.82
N THR A 31 -41.38 4.77 24.97
CA THR A 31 -40.91 3.36 24.99
C THR A 31 -39.79 3.09 23.97
N GLY A 32 -39.60 4.04 23.05
CA GLY A 32 -38.66 3.98 21.94
C GLY A 32 -37.19 3.88 22.36
N ASP A 33 -36.78 4.49 23.47
CA ASP A 33 -35.37 4.52 23.87
C ASP A 33 -34.86 3.12 24.25
N SER A 34 -35.69 2.33 24.94
CA SER A 34 -35.34 0.93 25.30
C SER A 34 -35.29 0.01 24.08
N ALA A 35 -36.19 0.21 23.11
CA ALA A 35 -36.24 -0.58 21.89
C ALA A 35 -35.10 -0.21 20.93
N ALA A 36 -34.78 1.08 20.82
CA ALA A 36 -33.66 1.59 20.06
C ALA A 36 -32.32 1.11 20.64
N GLN A 37 -32.18 1.10 21.98
CA GLN A 37 -30.98 0.58 22.62
C GLN A 37 -30.82 -0.93 22.42
N ARG A 38 -31.90 -1.71 22.50
CA ARG A 38 -31.88 -3.15 22.18
C ARG A 38 -31.50 -3.41 20.73
N LEU A 39 -31.97 -2.58 19.80
CA LEU A 39 -31.63 -2.70 18.39
C LEU A 39 -30.15 -2.38 18.15
N ALA A 40 -29.59 -1.36 18.81
CA ALA A 40 -28.17 -1.05 18.72
C ALA A 40 -27.29 -2.22 19.19
N VAL A 41 -27.60 -2.80 20.35
CA VAL A 41 -26.89 -3.98 20.87
C VAL A 41 -27.01 -5.16 19.90
N ALA A 42 -28.20 -5.40 19.36
CA ALA A 42 -28.40 -6.47 18.38
C ALA A 42 -27.58 -6.26 17.09
N ILE A 43 -27.42 -5.01 16.62
CA ILE A 43 -26.56 -4.70 15.48
C ILE A 43 -25.10 -5.01 15.82
N ASP A 44 -24.63 -4.61 17.00
CA ASP A 44 -23.27 -4.89 17.45
C ASP A 44 -23.01 -6.40 17.59
N ASP A 45 -23.95 -7.16 18.14
CA ASP A 45 -23.89 -8.61 18.25
C ASP A 45 -23.83 -9.29 16.87
N VAL A 46 -24.64 -8.84 15.90
CA VAL A 46 -24.61 -9.36 14.53
C VAL A 46 -23.28 -9.05 13.85
N LEU A 47 -22.71 -7.86 14.08
CA LEU A 47 -21.40 -7.49 13.55
C LEU A 47 -20.27 -8.29 14.20
N ALA A 48 -20.34 -8.53 15.51
CA ALA A 48 -19.39 -9.39 16.22
C ALA A 48 -19.46 -10.82 15.69
N THR A 49 -20.67 -11.38 15.55
CA THR A 49 -20.92 -12.71 14.97
C THR A 49 -20.34 -12.81 13.56
N ALA A 50 -20.54 -11.79 12.72
CA ALA A 50 -19.98 -11.75 11.37
C ALA A 50 -18.43 -11.75 11.34
N GLY A 51 -17.77 -11.27 12.40
CA GLY A 51 -16.31 -11.32 12.55
C GLY A 51 -15.76 -12.71 12.89
N PHE A 52 -16.56 -13.56 13.53
CA PHE A 52 -16.22 -14.95 13.84
C PHE A 52 -16.53 -15.90 12.69
N GLU A 53 -17.47 -15.53 11.82
CA GLU A 53 -17.93 -16.37 10.73
C GLU A 53 -16.83 -16.61 9.67
N PHE A 54 -16.69 -17.88 9.25
CA PHE A 54 -15.75 -18.29 8.21
C PHE A 54 -16.45 -18.53 6.87
N ASP A 55 -17.74 -18.90 6.88
CA ASP A 55 -18.49 -19.04 5.64
C ASP A 55 -18.82 -17.66 5.04
N LEU A 56 -18.41 -17.48 3.79
CA LEU A 56 -18.60 -16.25 3.02
C LEU A 56 -20.08 -15.91 2.82
N ASN A 57 -20.93 -16.92 2.70
CA ASN A 57 -22.35 -16.73 2.45
C ASN A 57 -23.08 -16.26 3.72
N GLN A 58 -22.79 -16.91 4.85
CA GLN A 58 -23.32 -16.51 6.15
C GLN A 58 -22.83 -15.12 6.55
N GLN A 59 -21.53 -14.82 6.41
CA GLN A 59 -20.99 -13.50 6.70
C GLN A 59 -21.66 -12.40 5.87
N LYS A 60 -21.87 -12.61 4.56
CA LYS A 60 -22.59 -11.67 3.69
C LYS A 60 -24.04 -11.47 4.15
N ARG A 61 -24.73 -12.53 4.54
CA ARG A 61 -26.12 -12.45 5.04
C ARG A 61 -26.19 -11.61 6.31
N LEU A 62 -25.30 -11.85 7.27
CA LEU A 62 -25.23 -11.09 8.52
C LEU A 62 -24.95 -9.60 8.27
N LEU A 63 -24.02 -9.27 7.38
CA LEU A 63 -23.74 -7.87 7.02
C LEU A 63 -24.92 -7.18 6.33
N ARG A 64 -25.72 -7.90 5.53
CA ARG A 64 -26.95 -7.36 4.91
C ARG A 64 -28.04 -7.10 5.95
N ILE A 65 -28.19 -7.99 6.93
CA ILE A 65 -29.12 -7.82 8.05
C ILE A 65 -28.71 -6.59 8.87
N ALA A 66 -27.43 -6.46 9.22
CA ALA A 66 -26.91 -5.32 9.96
C ALA A 66 -27.09 -3.99 9.20
N ALA A 67 -26.84 -3.97 7.89
CA ALA A 67 -27.06 -2.78 7.06
C ALA A 67 -28.54 -2.40 6.95
N TYR A 68 -29.44 -3.39 6.88
CA TYR A 68 -30.88 -3.16 6.91
C TYR A 68 -31.33 -2.58 8.27
N ALA A 69 -30.90 -3.19 9.37
CA ALA A 69 -31.20 -2.73 10.73
C ALA A 69 -30.71 -1.29 10.99
N LYS A 70 -29.51 -0.95 10.49
CA LYS A 70 -28.97 0.42 10.54
C LYS A 70 -29.91 1.44 9.86
N GLY A 71 -30.59 1.06 8.77
CA GLY A 71 -31.53 1.94 8.07
C GLY A 71 -32.71 2.41 8.94
N PHE A 72 -33.05 1.66 9.99
CA PHE A 72 -34.10 2.03 10.94
C PHE A 72 -33.59 2.90 12.10
N MET A 73 -32.27 3.02 12.27
CA MET A 73 -31.66 3.75 13.38
C MET A 73 -30.71 4.84 12.86
N PRO A 74 -31.23 6.06 12.61
CA PRO A 74 -30.40 7.18 12.13
C PRO A 74 -29.42 7.70 13.21
N THR A 75 -29.64 7.36 14.48
CA THR A 75 -28.79 7.73 15.61
C THR A 75 -27.56 6.83 15.79
N TYR A 76 -27.49 5.69 15.09
CA TYR A 76 -26.35 4.78 15.18
C TYR A 76 -25.13 5.37 14.45
N ASP A 77 -23.94 5.26 15.05
CA ASP A 77 -22.73 5.82 14.43
C ASP A 77 -22.41 5.11 13.10
N SER A 78 -22.59 5.86 12.02
CA SER A 78 -22.29 5.40 10.68
C SER A 78 -20.80 5.16 10.46
N HIS A 79 -19.94 5.90 11.17
CA HIS A 79 -18.50 5.81 11.01
C HIS A 79 -17.96 4.53 11.64
N GLU A 80 -18.32 4.23 12.89
CA GLU A 80 -17.98 2.95 13.55
C GLU A 80 -18.50 1.74 12.77
N PHE A 81 -19.74 1.81 12.27
CA PHE A 81 -20.31 0.75 11.43
C PHE A 81 -19.41 0.43 10.23
N VAL A 82 -19.06 1.45 9.45
CA VAL A 82 -18.26 1.30 8.23
C VAL A 82 -16.85 0.83 8.58
N ALA A 83 -16.28 1.32 9.69
CA ALA A 83 -14.97 0.87 10.17
C ALA A 83 -14.99 -0.62 10.54
N ARG A 84 -16.02 -1.10 11.27
CA ARG A 84 -16.16 -2.51 11.62
C ARG A 84 -16.37 -3.38 10.36
N CYS A 85 -17.18 -2.93 9.40
CA CYS A 85 -17.31 -3.63 8.11
C CYS A 85 -16.00 -3.68 7.31
N LYS A 86 -15.22 -2.59 7.27
CA LYS A 86 -13.90 -2.57 6.61
C LYS A 86 -12.95 -3.58 7.26
N ARG A 87 -12.93 -3.66 8.59
CA ARG A 87 -12.14 -4.64 9.34
C ARG A 87 -12.57 -6.07 9.07
N ILE A 88 -13.87 -6.38 9.07
CA ILE A 88 -14.39 -7.73 8.74
C ILE A 88 -13.97 -8.14 7.33
N ARG A 89 -14.03 -7.22 6.35
CA ARG A 89 -13.57 -7.46 4.97
C ARG A 89 -12.07 -7.72 4.90
N ALA A 90 -11.27 -6.91 5.59
CA ALA A 90 -9.83 -7.09 5.69
C ALA A 90 -9.49 -8.46 6.32
N LEU A 91 -10.15 -8.81 7.42
CA LEU A 91 -9.99 -10.07 8.13
C LEU A 91 -10.30 -11.27 7.23
N ARG A 92 -11.38 -11.18 6.45
CA ARG A 92 -11.72 -12.20 5.44
C ARG A 92 -10.63 -12.34 4.38
N ALA A 93 -10.15 -11.24 3.82
CA ALA A 93 -9.10 -11.27 2.79
C ALA A 93 -7.81 -11.92 3.33
N LEU A 94 -7.52 -11.75 4.62
CA LEU A 94 -6.38 -12.40 5.29
C LEU A 94 -6.62 -13.90 5.54
N ARG A 95 -7.86 -14.30 5.81
CA ARG A 95 -8.28 -15.70 6.04
C ARG A 95 -8.47 -16.51 4.78
N GLU A 96 -8.50 -15.88 3.60
CA GLU A 96 -8.65 -16.59 2.33
C GLU A 96 -7.55 -17.64 2.18
N ALA A 97 -7.91 -18.81 1.63
CA ALA A 97 -7.05 -20.01 1.62
C ALA A 97 -5.68 -19.75 0.99
N ASP A 98 -5.63 -18.85 0.02
CA ASP A 98 -4.38 -18.44 -0.60
C ASP A 98 -3.46 -17.74 0.42
N VAL A 99 -3.97 -16.75 1.17
CA VAL A 99 -3.18 -15.96 2.11
C VAL A 99 -2.80 -16.76 3.36
N GLY A 100 -3.73 -17.59 3.85
CA GLY A 100 -3.48 -18.53 4.95
C GLY A 100 -3.22 -17.88 6.31
N MET A 101 -3.52 -16.59 6.49
CA MET A 101 -3.35 -15.91 7.79
C MET A 101 -4.62 -15.98 8.61
N LEU A 102 -4.69 -17.00 9.46
CA LEU A 102 -5.77 -17.15 10.44
C LEU A 102 -5.59 -16.13 11.57
N MET A 103 -6.34 -15.05 11.48
CA MET A 103 -6.36 -13.99 12.50
C MET A 103 -7.76 -13.79 13.06
N THR A 104 -7.85 -13.52 14.35
CA THR A 104 -9.10 -13.13 15.01
C THR A 104 -9.34 -11.62 14.88
N MET A 105 -10.60 -11.20 15.01
CA MET A 105 -10.95 -9.77 14.97
C MET A 105 -10.18 -8.98 16.04
N HIS A 106 -10.09 -9.54 17.25
CA HIS A 106 -9.34 -8.93 18.35
C HIS A 106 -7.84 -8.79 18.06
N GLN A 107 -7.23 -9.80 17.43
CA GLN A 107 -5.83 -9.70 17.00
C GLN A 107 -5.62 -8.60 15.95
N LEU A 108 -6.55 -8.42 15.01
CA LEU A 108 -6.48 -7.33 14.02
C LEU A 108 -6.58 -5.93 14.67
N GLU A 109 -7.28 -5.82 15.79
CA GLU A 109 -7.40 -4.57 16.54
C GLU A 109 -6.17 -4.27 17.39
N CYS A 110 -5.56 -5.31 17.99
CA CYS A 110 -4.37 -5.17 18.82
C CYS A 110 -3.08 -5.01 18.01
N ILE A 111 -3.02 -5.54 16.78
CA ILE A 111 -1.83 -5.51 15.94
C ILE A 111 -1.93 -4.31 14.97
N PRO A 112 -0.91 -3.42 14.92
CA PRO A 112 -0.91 -2.34 13.94
C PRO A 112 -0.87 -2.90 12.52
N ILE A 113 -1.63 -2.27 11.62
CA ILE A 113 -1.75 -2.70 10.22
C ILE A 113 -0.41 -2.80 9.51
N ASP A 114 0.56 -1.96 9.88
CA ASP A 114 1.91 -1.97 9.30
C ASP A 114 2.64 -3.31 9.55
N ARG A 115 2.41 -3.98 10.69
CA ARG A 115 3.00 -5.29 10.97
C ARG A 115 2.37 -6.39 10.11
N VAL A 116 1.06 -6.32 9.91
CA VAL A 116 0.34 -7.24 9.01
C VAL A 116 0.80 -7.02 7.57
N ALA A 117 0.96 -5.76 7.16
CA ALA A 117 1.48 -5.40 5.84
C ALA A 117 2.90 -5.93 5.63
N ARG A 118 3.80 -5.82 6.62
CA ARG A 118 5.15 -6.40 6.55
C ARG A 118 5.14 -7.92 6.33
N ARG A 119 4.31 -8.65 7.07
CA ARG A 119 4.15 -10.11 6.88
C ARG A 119 3.66 -10.45 5.48
N LEU A 120 2.72 -9.67 4.94
CA LEU A 120 2.25 -9.85 3.57
C LEU A 120 3.33 -9.56 2.52
N THR A 121 4.20 -8.58 2.78
CA THR A 121 5.33 -8.31 1.88
C THR A 121 6.35 -9.44 1.88
N GLU A 122 6.59 -10.08 3.04
CA GLU A 122 7.44 -11.28 3.14
C GLU A 122 6.85 -12.47 2.37
N GLN A 123 5.52 -12.59 2.30
CA GLN A 123 4.81 -13.59 1.49
C GLN A 123 4.66 -13.19 0.01
N HIS A 124 5.29 -12.09 -0.42
CA HIS A 124 5.18 -11.53 -1.78
C HIS A 124 3.77 -11.12 -2.22
N ARG A 125 2.83 -10.91 -1.28
CA ARG A 125 1.44 -10.50 -1.54
C ARG A 125 1.25 -8.99 -1.49
N TYR A 126 1.98 -8.27 -2.35
CA TYR A 126 2.03 -6.80 -2.33
C TYR A 126 0.69 -6.14 -2.66
N ARG A 127 -0.09 -6.73 -3.58
CA ARG A 127 -1.37 -6.15 -4.01
C ARG A 127 -2.39 -6.13 -2.87
N LEU A 128 -2.47 -7.24 -2.13
CA LEU A 128 -3.37 -7.35 -0.98
C LEU A 128 -2.91 -6.45 0.17
N ALA A 129 -1.60 -6.40 0.45
CA ALA A 129 -1.03 -5.48 1.43
C ALA A 129 -1.39 -4.01 1.13
N PHE A 130 -1.25 -3.59 -0.12
CA PHE A 130 -1.57 -2.23 -0.55
C PHE A 130 -3.06 -1.88 -0.33
N GLU A 131 -3.97 -2.77 -0.74
CA GLU A 131 -5.41 -2.55 -0.59
C GLU A 131 -5.83 -2.55 0.89
N LEU A 132 -5.19 -3.36 1.73
CA LEU A 132 -5.42 -3.35 3.18
C LEU A 132 -4.96 -2.04 3.83
N CYS A 133 -3.76 -1.56 3.49
CA CYS A 133 -3.27 -0.26 3.95
C CYS A 133 -4.21 0.86 3.52
N LYS A 134 -4.74 0.82 2.28
CA LYS A 134 -5.73 1.79 1.81
C LYS A 134 -7.06 1.72 2.57
N ALA A 135 -7.54 0.51 2.88
CA ALA A 135 -8.83 0.32 3.56
C ALA A 135 -8.79 0.72 5.04
N LEU A 136 -7.69 0.42 5.74
CA LEU A 136 -7.54 0.59 7.19
C LEU A 136 -6.72 1.83 7.59
N GLY A 137 -6.11 2.54 6.62
CA GLY A 137 -5.36 3.77 6.87
C GLY A 137 -3.90 3.54 7.29
N GLY A 138 -3.23 2.54 6.71
CA GLY A 138 -1.82 2.23 6.95
C GLY A 138 -0.85 2.94 6.00
N ARG A 139 0.45 2.77 6.27
CA ARG A 139 1.55 3.32 5.48
C ARG A 139 1.70 2.61 4.13
N GLN A 140 1.23 3.23 3.06
CA GLN A 140 1.28 2.69 1.69
C GLN A 140 2.68 2.79 1.07
N ASP A 141 3.47 3.77 1.51
CA ASP A 141 4.83 4.05 1.08
C ASP A 141 5.77 2.85 1.29
N VAL A 142 5.73 2.25 2.47
CA VAL A 142 6.59 1.11 2.82
C VAL A 142 6.25 -0.13 1.98
N VAL A 143 4.96 -0.36 1.71
CA VAL A 143 4.52 -1.52 0.92
C VAL A 143 4.91 -1.35 -0.54
N VAL A 144 4.72 -0.17 -1.10
CA VAL A 144 5.04 0.09 -2.52
C VAL A 144 6.55 0.06 -2.74
N THR A 145 7.34 0.66 -1.86
CA THR A 145 8.82 0.57 -1.96
C THR A 145 9.29 -0.87 -1.92
N ALA A 146 8.81 -1.69 -0.97
CA ALA A 146 9.12 -3.12 -0.93
C ALA A 146 8.68 -3.87 -2.20
N TRP A 147 7.49 -3.55 -2.73
CA TRP A 147 6.99 -4.13 -3.97
C TRP A 147 7.89 -3.79 -5.16
N CYS A 148 8.27 -2.53 -5.31
CA CYS A 148 9.17 -2.06 -6.37
C CYS A 148 10.52 -2.78 -6.31
N LYS A 149 11.12 -2.88 -5.12
CA LYS A 149 12.39 -3.60 -4.91
C LYS A 149 12.29 -5.06 -5.33
N ALA A 150 11.28 -5.77 -4.85
CA ALA A 150 11.09 -7.19 -5.19
C ALA A 150 10.80 -7.38 -6.69
N LYS A 151 10.02 -6.49 -7.29
CA LYS A 151 9.70 -6.55 -8.72
C LYS A 151 10.93 -6.31 -9.58
N MET A 152 11.76 -5.35 -9.19
CA MET A 152 13.05 -5.08 -9.83
C MET A 152 13.95 -6.33 -9.79
N HIS A 153 14.18 -6.91 -8.60
CA HIS A 153 14.97 -8.14 -8.47
C HIS A 153 14.40 -9.31 -9.29
N SER A 154 13.08 -9.49 -9.28
CA SER A 154 12.43 -10.54 -10.08
C SER A 154 12.67 -10.38 -11.58
N MET A 155 12.66 -9.15 -12.11
CA MET A 155 12.91 -8.91 -13.54
C MET A 155 14.39 -9.06 -13.90
N LEU A 156 15.28 -8.56 -13.03
CA LEU A 156 16.73 -8.75 -13.18
C LEU A 156 17.12 -10.24 -13.17
N SER A 157 16.57 -11.03 -12.25
CA SER A 157 16.83 -12.48 -12.19
C SER A 157 16.21 -13.24 -13.37
N ALA A 158 15.04 -12.82 -13.86
CA ALA A 158 14.38 -13.48 -14.99
C ALA A 158 15.16 -13.35 -16.31
N GLU A 159 15.81 -12.20 -16.52
CA GLU A 159 16.65 -11.95 -17.70
C GLU A 159 18.08 -12.47 -17.54
N GLY A 160 18.40 -13.15 -16.44
CA GLY A 160 19.74 -13.72 -16.20
C GLY A 160 20.82 -12.66 -15.97
N ALA A 161 20.39 -11.42 -15.71
CA ALA A 161 21.26 -10.27 -15.53
C ALA A 161 21.99 -10.26 -14.17
N VAL A 162 21.59 -11.15 -13.27
CA VAL A 162 22.12 -11.21 -11.91
C VAL A 162 22.28 -12.67 -11.53
N ASP A 163 23.47 -13.06 -11.08
CA ASP A 163 23.77 -14.40 -10.57
C ASP A 163 22.87 -14.73 -9.36
N GLY A 164 22.78 -16.01 -8.99
CA GLY A 164 22.04 -16.46 -7.79
C GLY A 164 22.48 -15.80 -6.47
N ASN A 165 23.60 -15.06 -6.48
CA ASN A 165 24.13 -14.29 -5.37
C ASN A 165 23.88 -12.77 -5.46
N GLY A 166 23.06 -12.29 -6.41
CA GLY A 166 22.73 -10.86 -6.50
C GLY A 166 23.79 -10.02 -7.22
N ARG A 167 24.79 -10.62 -7.86
CA ARG A 167 25.86 -9.91 -8.59
C ARG A 167 25.54 -9.84 -10.08
N PRO A 168 25.67 -8.66 -10.71
CA PRO A 168 25.47 -8.55 -12.15
C PRO A 168 26.54 -9.33 -12.92
N HIS A 169 26.16 -9.90 -14.06
CA HIS A 169 27.09 -10.66 -14.89
C HIS A 169 27.94 -9.69 -15.72
N ASP A 170 29.27 -9.82 -15.69
CA ASP A 170 30.20 -8.87 -16.31
C ASP A 170 30.11 -8.82 -17.86
N ASN A 171 29.47 -9.82 -18.48
CA ASN A 171 29.38 -9.95 -19.95
C ASN A 171 28.01 -9.55 -20.53
N GLU A 172 27.27 -8.67 -19.87
CA GLU A 172 26.01 -8.17 -20.42
C GLU A 172 26.22 -7.13 -21.52
N ASP A 173 25.46 -7.26 -22.62
CA ASP A 173 25.45 -6.25 -23.67
C ASP A 173 24.87 -4.92 -23.14
N PRO A 174 25.57 -3.79 -23.25
CA PRO A 174 25.13 -2.52 -22.68
C PRO A 174 23.84 -1.99 -23.33
N ALA A 175 23.53 -2.41 -24.56
CA ALA A 175 22.29 -2.06 -25.23
C ALA A 175 21.08 -2.82 -24.64
N LEU A 176 21.25 -4.11 -24.34
CA LEU A 176 20.19 -4.92 -23.72
C LEU A 176 19.95 -4.50 -22.28
N ALA A 177 21.02 -4.20 -21.53
CA ALA A 177 20.92 -3.66 -20.17
C ALA A 177 20.08 -2.37 -20.11
N LYS A 178 20.29 -1.43 -21.05
CA LYS A 178 19.49 -0.19 -21.12
C LYS A 178 18.02 -0.46 -21.46
N GLN A 179 17.72 -1.45 -22.29
CA GLN A 179 16.34 -1.84 -22.62
C GLN A 179 15.64 -2.49 -21.42
N LEU A 180 16.32 -3.37 -20.69
CA LEU A 180 15.82 -3.92 -19.43
C LEU A 180 15.51 -2.77 -18.45
N ASP A 181 16.45 -1.86 -18.23
CA ASP A 181 16.27 -0.75 -17.29
C ASP A 181 15.04 0.10 -17.64
N GLU A 182 14.83 0.38 -18.93
CA GLU A 182 13.64 1.11 -19.39
C GLU A 182 12.34 0.34 -19.11
N ARG A 183 12.32 -0.97 -19.39
CA ARG A 183 11.17 -1.83 -19.08
C ARG A 183 10.91 -1.87 -17.57
N ILE A 184 11.95 -1.99 -16.76
CA ILE A 184 11.84 -1.96 -15.31
C ILE A 184 11.24 -0.62 -14.88
N ASN A 185 11.80 0.50 -15.32
CA ASN A 185 11.31 1.83 -14.96
C ASN A 185 9.82 2.00 -15.30
N GLN A 186 9.39 1.61 -16.51
CA GLN A 186 7.98 1.66 -16.90
C GLN A 186 7.07 0.86 -15.96
N THR A 187 7.46 -0.36 -15.60
CA THR A 187 6.66 -1.16 -14.65
C THR A 187 6.64 -0.56 -13.24
N LEU A 188 7.75 0.02 -12.77
CA LEU A 188 7.83 0.68 -11.48
C LEU A 188 6.92 1.91 -11.45
N LEU A 189 6.96 2.74 -12.48
CA LEU A 189 6.07 3.90 -12.62
C LEU A 189 4.58 3.51 -12.61
N GLN A 190 4.21 2.39 -13.25
CA GLN A 190 2.83 1.87 -13.20
C GLN A 190 2.40 1.44 -11.79
N ILE A 191 3.32 0.98 -10.96
CA ILE A 191 3.03 0.65 -9.56
C ILE A 191 2.93 1.94 -8.73
N MET A 192 3.86 2.86 -8.94
CA MET A 192 4.00 4.08 -8.14
C MET A 192 2.91 5.11 -8.42
N THR A 193 2.38 5.19 -9.65
CA THR A 193 1.20 6.01 -9.98
C THR A 193 -0.04 5.66 -9.15
N ARG A 194 -0.08 4.48 -8.54
CA ARG A 194 -1.19 4.08 -7.64
C ARG A 194 -1.11 4.70 -6.25
N ALA A 195 0.03 5.25 -5.87
CA ALA A 195 0.28 5.84 -4.56
C ALA A 195 1.08 7.16 -4.70
N PRO A 196 0.43 8.32 -4.66
CA PRO A 196 1.14 9.61 -4.72
C PRO A 196 1.94 9.87 -3.44
N GLY A 197 3.11 10.51 -3.57
CA GLY A 197 3.95 10.91 -2.43
C GLY A 197 5.01 9.87 -2.00
N LEU A 198 5.42 8.98 -2.90
CA LEU A 198 6.47 8.02 -2.64
C LEU A 198 7.86 8.66 -2.68
N ASN A 199 8.75 8.14 -1.83
CA ASN A 199 10.17 8.42 -1.89
C ASN A 199 10.85 7.36 -2.80
N TYR A 200 11.37 7.81 -3.94
CA TYR A 200 12.12 7.04 -4.93
C TYR A 200 13.56 6.77 -4.49
N ILE A 201 14.16 7.54 -3.57
CA ILE A 201 15.54 7.33 -3.08
C ILE A 201 15.73 5.89 -2.64
N GLY A 202 14.83 5.36 -1.81
CA GLY A 202 14.97 4.00 -1.30
C GLY A 202 14.90 2.92 -2.38
N ILE A 203 14.31 3.20 -3.55
CA ILE A 203 14.27 2.30 -4.71
C ILE A 203 15.51 2.52 -5.58
N ALA A 204 15.92 3.77 -5.77
CA ALA A 204 17.14 4.15 -6.47
C ALA A 204 18.36 3.51 -5.77
N ASP A 205 18.43 3.53 -4.45
CA ASP A 205 19.50 2.89 -3.67
C ASP A 205 19.62 1.39 -3.97
N GLU A 206 18.51 0.69 -4.18
CA GLU A 206 18.56 -0.72 -4.58
C GLU A 206 18.98 -0.89 -6.04
N ALA A 207 18.55 0.00 -6.94
CA ALA A 207 19.02 -0.02 -8.33
C ALA A 207 20.55 0.14 -8.39
N GLN A 208 21.10 1.00 -7.52
CA GLN A 208 22.54 1.21 -7.43
C GLN A 208 23.28 0.02 -6.79
N LYS A 209 22.70 -0.66 -5.80
CA LYS A 209 23.24 -1.93 -5.28
C LYS A 209 23.29 -3.01 -6.35
N CYS A 210 22.33 -3.02 -7.27
CA CYS A 210 22.32 -3.88 -8.46
C CYS A 210 23.29 -3.41 -9.57
N ARG A 211 24.05 -2.33 -9.36
CA ARG A 211 24.95 -1.66 -10.34
C ARG A 211 24.24 -1.25 -11.64
N ARG A 212 22.98 -0.81 -11.54
CA ARG A 212 22.20 -0.30 -12.68
C ARG A 212 22.18 1.21 -12.65
N ASP A 213 23.30 1.83 -13.02
CA ASP A 213 23.48 3.29 -12.98
C ASP A 213 22.44 4.03 -13.84
N HIS A 214 22.10 3.48 -15.00
CA HIS A 214 21.12 4.09 -15.90
C HIS A 214 19.69 4.05 -15.34
N LEU A 215 19.28 2.93 -14.71
CA LEU A 215 18.02 2.85 -13.98
C LEU A 215 18.02 3.82 -12.78
N PHE A 216 19.13 3.87 -12.04
CA PHE A 216 19.30 4.77 -10.89
C PHE A 216 19.08 6.25 -11.28
N MET A 217 19.71 6.71 -12.36
CA MET A 217 19.54 8.07 -12.87
C MET A 217 18.09 8.37 -13.24
N LYS A 218 17.44 7.47 -13.97
CA LYS A 218 16.04 7.64 -14.38
C LYS A 218 15.08 7.70 -13.19
N LEU A 219 15.32 6.92 -12.14
CA LEU A 219 14.50 6.94 -10.93
C LEU A 219 14.71 8.24 -10.14
N LEU A 220 15.94 8.75 -10.07
CA LEU A 220 16.25 10.01 -9.41
C LEU A 220 15.65 11.24 -10.11
N GLU A 221 15.54 11.23 -11.44
CA GLU A 221 14.85 12.30 -12.18
C GLU A 221 13.38 12.46 -11.77
N GLN A 222 12.75 11.38 -11.30
CA GLN A 222 11.36 11.39 -10.84
C GLN A 222 11.19 11.93 -9.41
N GLU A 223 12.28 12.10 -8.65
CA GLU A 223 12.23 12.70 -7.32
C GLU A 223 11.82 14.17 -7.39
N PRO A 224 10.79 14.61 -6.65
CA PRO A 224 10.41 16.02 -6.60
C PRO A 224 11.42 16.88 -5.83
N SER A 225 12.15 16.30 -4.87
CA SER A 225 13.11 17.03 -4.03
C SER A 225 14.51 17.01 -4.62
N VAL A 226 14.99 18.18 -5.07
CA VAL A 226 16.34 18.31 -5.64
C VAL A 226 17.43 18.11 -4.58
N ALA A 227 17.21 18.55 -3.34
CA ALA A 227 18.17 18.35 -2.24
C ALA A 227 18.45 16.87 -2.02
N ASN A 228 17.38 16.07 -1.91
CA ASN A 228 17.49 14.62 -1.74
C ASN A 228 18.17 13.93 -2.93
N ARG A 229 17.88 14.41 -4.14
CA ARG A 229 18.47 13.90 -5.37
C ARG A 229 19.98 14.15 -5.40
N VAL A 230 20.41 15.38 -5.10
CA VAL A 230 21.81 15.77 -5.01
C VAL A 230 22.53 15.00 -3.91
N ASP A 231 21.90 14.80 -2.75
CA ASP A 231 22.45 14.00 -1.66
C ASP A 231 22.67 12.54 -2.07
N ALA A 232 21.70 11.92 -2.76
CA ALA A 232 21.86 10.56 -3.28
C ALA A 232 22.99 10.49 -4.33
N LEU A 233 23.07 11.42 -5.27
CA LEU A 233 24.14 11.45 -6.28
C LEU A 233 25.53 11.60 -5.66
N LYS A 234 25.67 12.48 -4.65
CA LYS A 234 26.92 12.65 -3.90
C LYS A 234 27.33 11.36 -3.20
N HIS A 235 26.39 10.69 -2.53
CA HIS A 235 26.65 9.44 -1.80
C HIS A 235 27.21 8.33 -2.71
N TYR A 236 26.75 8.26 -3.97
CA TYR A 236 27.19 7.25 -4.94
C TYR A 236 28.32 7.70 -5.87
N GLY A 237 28.85 8.92 -5.70
CA GLY A 237 30.03 9.41 -6.43
C GLY A 237 29.75 10.05 -7.79
N PHE A 238 28.48 10.29 -8.15
CA PHE A 238 28.09 10.96 -9.39
C PHE A 238 28.19 12.50 -9.28
N MET A 239 29.38 13.00 -8.96
CA MET A 239 29.58 14.40 -8.56
C MET A 239 29.32 15.40 -9.69
N GLU A 240 29.69 15.09 -10.92
CA GLU A 240 29.46 15.98 -12.07
C GLU A 240 27.96 16.23 -12.28
N GLN A 241 27.16 15.16 -12.21
CA GLN A 241 25.70 15.24 -12.34
C GLN A 241 25.05 15.88 -11.12
N ALA A 242 25.56 15.61 -9.91
CA ALA A 242 25.10 16.27 -8.69
C ALA A 242 25.31 17.78 -8.74
N LEU A 243 26.46 18.23 -9.23
CA LEU A 243 26.79 19.64 -9.38
C LEU A 243 25.96 20.30 -10.48
N ALA A 244 25.80 19.65 -11.64
CA ALA A 244 24.93 20.13 -12.71
C ALA A 244 23.50 20.36 -12.19
N GLN A 245 22.90 19.37 -11.52
CA GLN A 245 21.56 19.49 -10.97
C GLN A 245 21.43 20.52 -9.84
N ALA A 246 22.48 20.68 -9.02
CA ALA A 246 22.51 21.73 -8.00
C ALA A 246 22.54 23.13 -8.64
N VAL A 247 23.32 23.32 -9.71
CA VAL A 247 23.36 24.58 -10.47
C VAL A 247 22.01 24.86 -11.15
N ASP A 248 21.41 23.85 -11.77
CA ASP A 248 20.09 23.96 -12.42
C ASP A 248 18.99 24.33 -11.42
N SER A 249 19.12 23.89 -10.17
CA SER A 249 18.16 24.23 -9.09
C SER A 249 18.23 25.69 -8.63
N GLY A 250 19.34 26.37 -8.90
CA GLY A 250 19.58 27.75 -8.45
C GLY A 250 19.81 27.91 -6.94
N ASP A 251 19.86 26.82 -6.17
CA ASP A 251 20.13 26.86 -4.74
C ASP A 251 21.64 26.94 -4.46
N ALA A 252 22.12 28.13 -4.10
CA ALA A 252 23.50 28.37 -3.73
C ALA A 252 23.99 27.49 -2.56
N GLY A 253 23.09 27.09 -1.66
CA GLY A 253 23.41 26.20 -0.54
C GLY A 253 23.75 24.79 -1.01
N LEU A 254 23.00 24.24 -1.96
CA LEU A 254 23.28 22.93 -2.55
C LEU A 254 24.57 22.94 -3.37
N VAL A 255 24.79 23.99 -4.16
CA VAL A 255 26.05 24.16 -4.92
C VAL A 255 27.24 24.22 -3.98
N TYR A 256 27.15 25.03 -2.92
CA TYR A 256 28.21 25.14 -1.92
C TYR A 256 28.49 23.79 -1.23
N ASN A 257 27.43 23.03 -0.88
CA ASN A 257 27.57 21.70 -0.30
C ASN A 257 28.28 20.71 -1.24
N CYS A 258 27.94 20.72 -2.53
CA CYS A 258 28.64 19.92 -3.54
C CYS A 258 30.13 20.29 -3.66
N LEU A 259 30.45 21.59 -3.66
CA LEU A 259 31.83 22.08 -3.74
C LEU A 259 32.67 21.71 -2.51
N ILE A 260 32.10 21.81 -1.30
CA ILE A 260 32.77 21.35 -0.08
C ILE A 260 33.02 19.84 -0.14
N HIS A 261 32.04 19.07 -0.61
CA HIS A 261 32.22 17.64 -0.74
C HIS A 261 33.35 17.31 -1.73
N LEU A 262 33.45 18.02 -2.85
CA LEU A 262 34.56 17.90 -3.79
C LEU A 262 35.91 18.29 -3.18
N SER A 263 35.98 19.36 -2.38
CA SER A 263 37.23 19.80 -1.76
C SER A 263 37.73 18.86 -0.65
N ASN A 264 36.81 18.09 -0.06
CA ASN A 264 37.10 17.15 1.02
C ASN A 264 37.29 15.71 0.53
N LEU A 265 37.15 15.43 -0.78
CA LEU A 265 37.53 14.14 -1.34
C LEU A 265 39.06 13.99 -1.25
N PRO A 266 39.58 12.84 -0.76
CA PRO A 266 41.02 12.59 -0.66
C PRO A 266 41.71 12.45 -2.02
#